data_AF-A0A1E3VSB9-F1
#
_entry.id   AF-A0A1E3VSB9-F1
#
_cell.length_a   1.000
_cell.length_b   1.000
_cell.length_c   1.000
_cell.angle_alpha   90.00
_cell.angle_beta   90.00
_cell.angle_gamma   90.00
#
_symmetry.space_group_name_H-M   'P 1'
#
loop_
_entity.id
_entity.type
_entity.pdbx_description
1 polymer ?
#
loop_
_entity_poly.entity_id
_entity_poly.type
_entity_poly.pdbx_seq_one_letter_code
_entity_poly.pdbx_strand_id
1 'polypeptide(L)'
;MLARPNDLDLAFEYAKLSSDAGDYEGAISTMERMLIYAPNTPRIQLELGILYYRLGAYDVARSYFEQVYANPNVPRDIADQVRLYIQQLSIAADPPAFSASIFSAIRYETNATAGPGTNSVTLNGIDFTLDDQAVGKPGWSALNIGTLHYSYDLKKQGDRIEFDFLAYSTAYFDNDLSDIDLDFFEVTLGPSFNLKRWGMNSSRLYVYAIGDLAYLGYDNYFHAPGAGIRFLSFAAERSVLDARIETRIREFNDSSELPTNSLRDGPQTRVGATYSYYFTPGFVGTVQGYAQREDVEADFYSDWEVAFSGGFAWTFANPLWQGKYPWTWQLGGGMIRRDYDDPDPTIDITQAEQDDIWWTRTALVLPVAETWALVPQVEYRDQSSNYDIRTFDNLTTLLGVQKRF
;
A
#
# COMPACT_ATOMS: atom_id res chain seq x y z
N MET A 1 -39.36 13.51 21.76
CA MET A 1 -39.64 12.06 21.65
C MET A 1 -40.70 11.56 22.65
N LEU A 2 -40.58 11.81 23.96
CA LEU A 2 -41.51 11.27 24.99
C LEU A 2 -43.01 11.64 24.81
N ALA A 3 -43.33 12.74 24.11
CA ALA A 3 -44.71 13.18 23.86
C ALA A 3 -45.35 12.58 22.59
N ARG A 4 -44.55 12.03 21.67
CA ARG A 4 -45.02 11.42 20.41
C ARG A 4 -44.15 10.19 20.06
N PRO A 5 -44.33 9.05 20.74
CA PRO A 5 -43.43 7.89 20.62
C PRO A 5 -43.52 7.13 19.29
N ASN A 6 -44.65 7.28 18.57
CA ASN A 6 -44.93 6.56 17.32
C ASN A 6 -44.61 7.39 16.06
N ASP A 7 -44.03 8.58 16.23
CA ASP A 7 -43.65 9.48 15.14
C ASP A 7 -42.25 9.07 14.64
N LEU A 8 -42.24 8.27 13.56
CA LEU A 8 -41.01 7.67 13.02
C LEU A 8 -40.03 8.71 12.48
N ASP A 9 -40.53 9.83 11.95
CA ASP A 9 -39.68 10.91 11.44
C ASP A 9 -38.95 11.62 12.60
N LEU A 10 -39.67 11.92 13.68
CA LEU A 10 -39.11 12.48 14.90
C LEU A 10 -38.12 11.52 15.58
N ALA A 11 -38.41 10.21 15.55
CA ALA A 11 -37.52 9.19 16.08
C ALA A 11 -36.23 9.07 15.26
N PHE A 12 -36.32 9.16 13.93
CA PHE A 12 -35.17 9.16 13.03
C PHE A 12 -34.28 10.38 13.25
N GLU A 13 -34.88 11.57 13.34
CA GLU A 13 -34.16 12.82 13.61
C GLU A 13 -33.44 12.77 14.96
N TYR A 14 -34.12 12.26 16.01
CA TYR A 14 -33.50 12.06 17.32
C TYR A 14 -32.31 11.09 17.26
N ALA A 15 -32.46 9.94 16.61
CA ALA A 15 -31.38 8.96 16.50
C ALA A 15 -30.17 9.52 15.75
N LYS A 16 -30.42 10.32 14.70
CA LYS A 16 -29.35 11.01 13.97
C LYS A 16 -28.60 12.01 14.86
N LEU A 17 -29.33 12.88 15.57
CA LEU A 17 -28.73 13.84 16.49
C LEU A 17 -27.98 13.17 17.65
N SER A 18 -28.51 12.07 18.19
CA SER A 18 -27.82 11.25 19.19
C SER A 18 -26.52 10.65 18.64
N SER A 19 -26.54 10.12 17.41
CA SER A 19 -25.35 9.61 16.74
C SER A 19 -24.29 10.69 16.51
N ASP A 20 -24.71 11.88 16.04
CA ASP A 20 -23.84 13.03 15.83
C ASP A 20 -23.24 13.55 17.16
N ALA A 21 -23.96 13.38 18.27
CA ALA A 21 -23.49 13.69 19.61
C ALA A 21 -22.62 12.58 20.24
N GLY A 22 -22.38 11.47 19.53
CA GLY A 22 -21.60 10.32 20.02
C GLY A 22 -22.37 9.37 20.95
N ASP A 23 -23.66 9.61 21.18
CA ASP A 23 -24.56 8.71 21.93
C ASP A 23 -25.08 7.59 21.00
N TYR A 24 -24.17 6.69 20.63
CA TYR A 24 -24.50 5.57 19.74
C TYR A 24 -25.51 4.60 20.38
N GLU A 25 -25.46 4.39 21.69
CA GLU A 25 -26.39 3.50 22.40
C GLU A 25 -27.82 4.05 22.40
N GLY A 26 -27.99 5.35 22.66
CA GLY A 26 -29.29 6.04 22.59
C GLY A 26 -29.85 6.09 21.16
N ALA A 27 -28.98 6.26 20.17
CA ALA A 27 -29.34 6.20 18.75
C ALA A 27 -29.79 4.79 18.34
N ILE A 28 -29.03 3.75 18.72
CA ILE A 28 -29.36 2.33 18.44
C ILE A 28 -30.70 1.97 19.07
N SER A 29 -30.89 2.24 20.37
CA SER A 29 -32.15 1.93 21.07
C SER A 29 -33.36 2.60 20.42
N THR A 30 -33.17 3.80 19.85
CA THR A 30 -34.22 4.50 19.12
C THR A 30 -34.53 3.82 17.79
N MET A 31 -33.52 3.49 16.99
CA MET A 31 -33.73 2.84 15.68
C MET A 31 -34.20 1.38 15.79
N GLU A 32 -33.78 0.63 16.81
CA GLU A 32 -34.33 -0.70 17.09
C GLU A 32 -35.83 -0.63 17.39
N ARG A 33 -36.26 0.37 18.18
CA ARG A 33 -37.69 0.62 18.42
C ARG A 33 -38.43 0.97 17.13
N MET A 34 -37.84 1.78 16.26
CA MET A 34 -38.45 2.06 14.94
C MET A 34 -38.62 0.80 14.10
N LEU A 35 -37.66 -0.14 14.16
CA LEU A 35 -37.71 -1.41 13.44
C LEU A 35 -38.86 -2.31 13.90
N ILE A 36 -39.32 -2.18 15.16
CA ILE A 36 -40.51 -2.90 15.68
C ILE A 36 -41.77 -2.45 14.93
N TYR A 37 -41.89 -1.14 14.64
CA TYR A 37 -43.07 -0.58 13.96
C TYR A 37 -42.98 -0.65 12.43
N ALA A 38 -41.78 -0.61 11.88
CA ALA A 38 -41.51 -0.67 10.45
C ALA A 38 -40.49 -1.77 10.12
N PRO A 39 -40.86 -3.06 10.30
CA PRO A 39 -39.95 -4.17 10.08
C PRO A 39 -39.51 -4.22 8.60
N ASN A 40 -38.28 -4.68 8.38
CA ASN A 40 -37.67 -4.81 7.04
C ASN A 40 -37.56 -3.50 6.25
N THR A 41 -37.52 -2.35 6.93
CA THR A 41 -37.25 -1.06 6.29
C THR A 41 -35.76 -0.94 6.01
N PRO A 42 -35.31 -0.97 4.73
CA PRO A 42 -33.89 -1.03 4.42
C PRO A 42 -33.08 0.15 4.95
N ARG A 43 -33.69 1.34 4.95
CA ARG A 43 -33.05 2.55 5.46
C ARG A 43 -32.74 2.44 6.96
N ILE A 44 -33.67 1.93 7.76
CA ILE A 44 -33.48 1.79 9.21
C ILE A 44 -32.45 0.70 9.51
N GLN A 45 -32.48 -0.41 8.78
CA GLN A 45 -31.49 -1.49 8.92
C GLN A 45 -30.08 -1.06 8.51
N LEU A 46 -29.94 -0.29 7.42
CA LEU A 46 -28.67 0.33 7.02
C LEU A 46 -28.13 1.20 8.16
N GLU A 47 -28.93 2.15 8.65
CA GLU A 47 -28.50 3.08 9.68
C GLU A 47 -28.16 2.35 10.99
N LEU A 48 -28.90 1.29 11.37
CA LEU A 48 -28.53 0.42 12.50
C LEU A 48 -27.19 -0.27 12.27
N GLY A 49 -26.96 -0.81 11.07
CA GLY A 49 -25.67 -1.38 10.69
C GLY A 49 -24.54 -0.36 10.85
N ILE A 50 -24.76 0.90 10.43
CA ILE A 50 -23.78 2.00 10.60
C ILE A 50 -23.53 2.30 12.08
N LEU A 51 -24.58 2.38 12.90
CA LEU A 51 -24.41 2.65 14.33
C LEU A 51 -23.66 1.52 15.05
N TYR A 52 -24.00 0.26 14.77
CA TYR A 52 -23.27 -0.89 15.31
C TYR A 52 -21.83 -0.96 14.79
N TYR A 53 -21.60 -0.55 13.54
CA TYR A 53 -20.26 -0.42 12.97
C TYR A 53 -19.44 0.62 13.77
N ARG A 54 -19.99 1.82 14.01
CA ARG A 54 -19.35 2.88 14.81
C ARG A 54 -19.13 2.47 16.28
N LEU A 55 -20.04 1.68 16.84
CA LEU A 55 -19.92 1.09 18.18
C LEU A 55 -18.85 -0.03 18.25
N GLY A 56 -18.34 -0.50 17.10
CA GLY A 56 -17.39 -1.61 17.03
C GLY A 56 -18.03 -2.97 17.35
N ALA A 57 -19.33 -3.12 17.10
CA ALA A 57 -20.08 -4.36 17.19
C ALA A 57 -20.22 -4.96 15.78
N TYR A 58 -19.09 -5.35 15.19
CA TYR A 58 -18.98 -5.67 13.77
C TYR A 58 -19.81 -6.87 13.31
N ASP A 59 -19.96 -7.90 14.14
CA ASP A 59 -20.80 -9.06 13.80
C ASP A 59 -22.28 -8.67 13.68
N VAL A 60 -22.75 -7.82 14.59
CA VAL A 60 -24.11 -7.28 14.58
C VAL A 60 -24.30 -6.36 13.38
N ALA A 61 -23.34 -5.47 13.14
CA ALA A 61 -23.34 -4.59 11.97
C ALA A 61 -23.41 -5.39 10.66
N ARG A 62 -22.58 -6.44 10.53
CA ARG A 62 -22.57 -7.35 9.39
C ARG A 62 -23.94 -7.98 9.17
N SER A 63 -24.58 -8.49 10.22
CA SER A 63 -25.92 -9.07 10.10
C SER A 63 -26.95 -8.07 9.56
N TYR A 64 -26.96 -6.82 10.04
CA TYR A 64 -27.87 -5.80 9.53
C TYR A 64 -27.60 -5.44 8.06
N PHE A 65 -26.33 -5.30 7.68
CA PHE A 65 -25.96 -5.05 6.29
C PHE A 65 -26.33 -6.21 5.37
N GLU A 66 -26.10 -7.46 5.77
CA GLU A 66 -26.49 -8.66 5.03
C GLU A 66 -28.02 -8.76 4.85
N GLN A 67 -28.80 -8.41 5.87
CA GLN A 67 -30.26 -8.36 5.78
C GLN A 67 -30.72 -7.33 4.74
N VAL A 68 -30.10 -6.15 4.69
CA VAL A 68 -30.41 -5.14 3.68
C VAL A 68 -30.00 -5.62 2.29
N TYR A 69 -28.82 -6.22 2.17
CA TYR A 69 -28.31 -6.75 0.91
C TYR A 69 -29.17 -7.90 0.34
N ALA A 70 -29.72 -8.74 1.21
CA ALA A 70 -30.61 -9.84 0.85
C ALA A 70 -32.01 -9.38 0.40
N ASN A 71 -32.39 -8.11 0.62
CA ASN A 71 -33.70 -7.59 0.22
C ASN A 71 -33.68 -7.17 -1.26
N PRO A 72 -34.41 -7.86 -2.16
CA PRO A 72 -34.38 -7.59 -3.59
C PRO A 72 -35.03 -6.25 -3.99
N ASN A 73 -35.79 -5.62 -3.10
CA ASN A 73 -36.51 -4.37 -3.36
C ASN A 73 -35.77 -3.14 -2.81
N VAL A 74 -34.50 -3.28 -2.42
CA VAL A 74 -33.70 -2.18 -1.91
C VAL A 74 -33.42 -1.12 -2.99
N PRO A 75 -33.62 0.17 -2.68
CA PRO A 75 -33.13 1.27 -3.51
C PRO A 75 -31.62 1.16 -3.77
N ARG A 76 -31.19 1.45 -5.01
CA ARG A 76 -29.79 1.24 -5.43
C ARG A 76 -28.78 2.00 -4.57
N ASP A 77 -29.10 3.22 -4.17
CA ASP A 77 -28.31 4.06 -3.28
C ASP A 77 -28.08 3.41 -1.91
N ILE A 78 -29.11 2.78 -1.34
CA ILE A 78 -29.00 2.03 -0.08
C ILE A 78 -28.16 0.75 -0.28
N ALA A 79 -28.39 -0.01 -1.36
CA ALA A 79 -27.57 -1.19 -1.67
C ALA A 79 -26.08 -0.85 -1.85
N ASP A 80 -25.78 0.27 -2.51
CA ASP A 80 -24.41 0.74 -2.71
C ASP A 80 -23.74 1.09 -1.38
N GLN A 81 -24.45 1.79 -0.49
CA GLN A 81 -23.93 2.10 0.85
C GLN A 81 -23.68 0.84 1.68
N VAL A 82 -24.60 -0.11 1.68
CA VAL A 82 -24.45 -1.40 2.36
C VAL A 82 -23.23 -2.16 1.84
N ARG A 83 -23.04 -2.21 0.52
CA ARG A 83 -21.86 -2.86 -0.09
C ARG A 83 -20.55 -2.22 0.37
N LEU A 84 -20.50 -0.89 0.47
CA LEU A 84 -19.34 -0.18 1.02
C LEU A 84 -19.04 -0.63 2.45
N TYR A 85 -20.03 -0.64 3.34
CA TYR A 85 -19.81 -1.05 4.73
C TYR A 85 -19.46 -2.53 4.88
N ILE A 86 -20.03 -3.43 4.07
CA ILE A 86 -19.64 -4.85 4.05
C ILE A 86 -18.16 -5.00 3.63
N GLN A 87 -17.74 -4.28 2.59
CA GLN A 87 -16.34 -4.28 2.16
C GLN A 87 -15.44 -3.77 3.29
N GLN A 88 -15.79 -2.66 3.95
CA GLN A 88 -15.02 -2.16 5.08
C GLN A 88 -14.99 -3.14 6.26
N LEU A 89 -16.11 -3.79 6.59
CA LEU A 89 -16.19 -4.79 7.65
C LEU A 89 -15.30 -6.00 7.38
N SER A 90 -15.19 -6.47 6.13
CA SER A 90 -14.28 -7.57 5.80
C SER A 90 -12.81 -7.21 6.07
N ILE A 91 -12.45 -5.93 5.93
CA ILE A 91 -11.08 -5.44 6.16
C ILE A 91 -10.86 -5.14 7.66
N ALA A 92 -11.86 -4.57 8.34
CA ALA A 92 -11.74 -4.08 9.72
C ALA A 92 -12.00 -5.15 10.79
N ALA A 93 -12.90 -6.11 10.54
CA ALA A 93 -13.42 -7.00 11.58
C ALA A 93 -12.73 -8.36 11.62
N ASP A 94 -12.30 -8.90 10.47
CA ASP A 94 -11.77 -10.26 10.41
C ASP A 94 -10.92 -10.51 9.15
N PRO A 95 -9.72 -9.91 9.04
CA PRO A 95 -8.81 -10.30 7.97
C PRO A 95 -8.51 -11.80 8.12
N PRO A 96 -8.50 -12.56 7.01
CA PRO A 96 -8.30 -14.00 7.07
C PRO A 96 -6.98 -14.31 7.78
N ALA A 97 -7.00 -15.31 8.65
CA ALA A 97 -5.83 -15.71 9.45
C ALA A 97 -4.62 -16.08 8.59
N PHE A 98 -4.84 -16.37 7.31
CA PHE A 98 -3.82 -16.57 6.31
C PHE A 98 -4.26 -15.91 5.01
N SER A 99 -3.35 -15.21 4.35
CA SER A 99 -3.50 -14.85 2.94
C SER A 99 -2.15 -14.84 2.26
N ALA A 100 -2.10 -15.26 1.01
CA ALA A 100 -0.89 -15.15 0.23
C ALA A 100 -1.19 -14.75 -1.22
N SER A 101 -0.23 -14.11 -1.87
CA SER A 101 -0.29 -13.83 -3.28
C SER A 101 1.07 -13.98 -3.94
N ILE A 102 1.06 -14.45 -5.19
CA ILE A 102 2.23 -14.52 -6.05
C ILE A 102 1.88 -13.80 -7.33
N PHE A 103 2.77 -12.95 -7.79
CA PHE A 103 2.71 -12.26 -9.06
C PHE A 103 3.98 -12.58 -9.84
N SER A 104 3.84 -13.17 -11.03
CA SER A 104 4.97 -13.48 -11.91
C SER A 104 4.73 -12.81 -13.26
N ALA A 105 5.73 -12.12 -13.78
CA ALA A 105 5.61 -11.33 -15.01
C ALA A 105 6.85 -11.43 -15.89
N ILE A 106 6.62 -11.22 -17.19
CA ILE A 106 7.67 -10.84 -18.13
C ILE A 106 7.63 -9.32 -18.25
N ARG A 107 8.78 -8.69 -18.06
CA ARG A 107 8.95 -7.24 -18.06
C ARG A 107 9.95 -6.84 -19.15
N TYR A 108 9.65 -5.75 -19.85
CA TYR A 108 10.58 -5.03 -20.72
C TYR A 108 10.78 -3.62 -20.20
N GLU A 109 12.02 -3.17 -20.20
CA GLU A 109 12.43 -1.83 -19.80
C GLU A 109 13.27 -1.20 -20.91
N THR A 110 13.03 0.08 -21.19
CA THR A 110 13.88 0.83 -22.13
C THR A 110 15.23 1.17 -21.50
N ASN A 111 15.30 1.21 -20.17
CA ASN A 111 16.52 1.43 -19.40
C ASN A 111 16.52 0.56 -18.12
N ALA A 112 17.00 -0.68 -18.27
CA ALA A 112 17.12 -1.67 -17.20
C ALA A 112 18.23 -1.33 -16.19
N THR A 113 19.31 -0.69 -16.65
CA THR A 113 20.49 -0.37 -15.81
C THR A 113 20.31 0.90 -14.99
N ALA A 114 19.23 1.68 -15.23
CA ALA A 114 19.08 3.04 -14.70
C ALA A 114 20.30 3.94 -15.00
N GLY A 115 21.01 3.65 -16.10
CA GLY A 115 22.18 4.42 -16.53
C GLY A 115 21.77 5.73 -17.20
N PRO A 116 22.70 6.69 -17.34
CA PRO A 116 22.41 8.00 -17.92
C PRO A 116 21.89 7.92 -19.35
N GLY A 117 20.99 8.83 -19.69
CA GLY A 117 20.40 8.94 -21.03
C GLY A 117 21.36 9.49 -22.10
N THR A 118 22.50 10.05 -21.67
CA THR A 118 23.55 10.58 -22.54
C THR A 118 24.90 9.95 -22.23
N ASN A 119 25.76 9.84 -23.24
CA ASN A 119 27.12 9.35 -23.09
C ASN A 119 28.13 10.47 -22.76
N SER A 120 27.69 11.71 -22.56
CA SER A 120 28.52 12.81 -22.09
C SER A 120 28.10 13.16 -20.67
N VAL A 121 29.05 13.18 -19.74
CA VAL A 121 28.81 13.53 -18.34
C VAL A 121 29.91 14.45 -17.82
N THR A 122 29.58 15.33 -16.91
CA THR A 122 30.52 16.25 -16.27
C THR A 122 30.88 15.73 -14.88
N LEU A 123 32.16 15.46 -14.64
CA LEU A 123 32.65 15.09 -13.30
C LEU A 123 33.69 16.13 -12.86
N ASN A 124 33.46 16.78 -11.73
CA ASN A 124 34.33 17.82 -11.17
C ASN A 124 34.65 18.95 -12.19
N GLY A 125 33.67 19.32 -13.02
CA GLY A 125 33.80 20.34 -14.05
C GLY A 125 34.62 19.91 -15.28
N ILE A 126 34.88 18.61 -15.45
CA ILE A 126 35.55 18.02 -16.60
C ILE A 126 34.56 17.13 -17.35
N ASP A 127 34.43 17.34 -18.66
CA ASP A 127 33.56 16.53 -19.51
C ASP A 127 34.23 15.18 -19.82
N PHE A 128 33.50 14.10 -19.58
CA PHE A 128 33.87 12.74 -19.93
C PHE A 128 32.88 12.17 -20.95
N THR A 129 33.40 11.34 -21.85
CA THR A 129 32.57 10.48 -22.71
C THR A 129 32.54 9.09 -22.10
N LEU A 130 31.35 8.64 -21.69
CA LEU A 130 31.09 7.31 -21.18
C LEU A 130 31.19 6.27 -22.29
N ASP A 131 31.66 5.08 -21.92
CA ASP A 131 31.56 3.90 -22.77
C ASP A 131 30.09 3.49 -22.94
N ASP A 132 29.77 2.86 -24.07
CA ASP A 132 28.42 2.34 -24.35
C ASP A 132 27.92 1.34 -23.28
N GLN A 133 28.84 0.75 -22.50
CA GLN A 133 28.50 -0.11 -21.36
C GLN A 133 27.95 0.66 -20.15
N ALA A 134 28.27 1.95 -20.01
CA ALA A 134 27.95 2.79 -18.86
C ALA A 134 26.71 3.68 -19.06
N VAL A 135 26.06 3.62 -20.22
CA VAL A 135 24.79 4.30 -20.51
C VAL A 135 23.60 3.37 -20.31
N GLY A 136 22.39 3.95 -20.28
CA GLY A 136 21.15 3.20 -20.15
C GLY A 136 20.99 2.10 -21.22
N LYS A 137 20.69 0.87 -20.80
CA LYS A 137 20.48 -0.28 -21.69
C LYS A 137 19.08 -0.87 -21.54
N PRO A 138 18.38 -1.21 -22.64
CA PRO A 138 17.11 -1.89 -22.54
C PRO A 138 17.29 -3.36 -22.13
N GLY A 139 16.28 -3.93 -21.47
CA GLY A 139 16.36 -5.30 -20.98
C GLY A 139 15.01 -5.98 -20.85
N TRP A 140 15.01 -7.31 -21.01
CA TRP A 140 13.88 -8.18 -20.67
C TRP A 140 14.20 -8.95 -19.39
N SER A 141 13.24 -9.05 -18.49
CA SER A 141 13.39 -9.81 -17.24
C SER A 141 12.15 -10.62 -16.88
N ALA A 142 12.36 -11.65 -16.08
CA ALA A 142 11.33 -12.25 -15.27
C ALA A 142 11.25 -11.52 -13.93
N LEU A 143 10.06 -11.03 -13.57
CA LEU A 143 9.77 -10.38 -12.29
C LEU A 143 8.83 -11.29 -11.47
N ASN A 144 9.19 -11.55 -10.22
CA ASN A 144 8.36 -12.29 -9.27
C ASN A 144 8.17 -11.48 -7.99
N ILE A 145 6.93 -11.39 -7.53
CA ILE A 145 6.57 -10.75 -6.26
C ILE A 145 5.71 -11.72 -5.46
N GLY A 146 6.14 -12.05 -4.25
CA GLY A 146 5.40 -12.90 -3.31
C GLY A 146 5.04 -12.11 -2.07
N THR A 147 3.80 -12.24 -1.60
CA THR A 147 3.35 -11.69 -0.31
C THR A 147 2.69 -12.78 0.50
N LEU A 148 2.96 -12.85 1.79
CA LEU A 148 2.28 -13.72 2.73
C LEU A 148 1.94 -12.94 3.99
N HIS A 149 0.73 -13.14 4.49
CA HIS A 149 0.27 -12.64 5.77
C HIS A 149 -0.28 -13.82 6.58
N TYR A 150 0.14 -13.92 7.84
CA TYR A 150 -0.39 -14.87 8.80
C TYR A 150 -0.71 -14.16 10.12
N SER A 151 -1.89 -14.47 10.66
CA SER A 151 -2.45 -13.86 11.85
C SER A 151 -2.90 -14.92 12.85
N TYR A 152 -2.31 -14.91 14.04
CA TYR A 152 -2.68 -15.82 15.12
C TYR A 152 -3.41 -15.07 16.24
N ASP A 153 -4.69 -15.41 16.45
CA ASP A 153 -5.51 -14.82 17.52
C ASP A 153 -5.10 -15.33 18.90
N LEU A 154 -4.72 -14.40 19.78
CA LEU A 154 -4.34 -14.69 21.17
C LEU A 154 -5.56 -14.96 22.08
N LYS A 155 -6.78 -14.93 21.52
CA LYS A 155 -8.09 -15.18 22.16
C LYS A 155 -8.45 -14.20 23.28
N LYS A 156 -7.57 -13.23 23.55
CA LYS A 156 -7.71 -12.23 24.61
C LYS A 156 -7.95 -10.87 23.95
N GLN A 157 -9.18 -10.37 24.07
CA GLN A 157 -9.55 -8.99 23.71
C GLN A 157 -9.26 -8.61 22.24
N GLY A 158 -9.09 -9.59 21.34
CA GLY A 158 -8.81 -9.37 19.93
C GLY A 158 -7.36 -8.99 19.60
N ASP A 159 -6.42 -9.19 20.53
CA ASP A 159 -4.97 -9.07 20.29
C ASP A 159 -4.47 -10.29 19.48
N ARG A 160 -3.50 -10.07 18.59
CA ARG A 160 -3.00 -11.10 17.65
C ARG A 160 -1.47 -11.07 17.58
N ILE A 161 -0.87 -12.15 17.07
CA ILE A 161 0.51 -12.17 16.56
C ILE A 161 0.44 -12.21 15.04
N GLU A 162 1.15 -11.30 14.39
CA GLU A 162 1.12 -11.12 12.95
C GLU A 162 2.50 -11.42 12.38
N PHE A 163 2.52 -12.08 11.23
CA PHE A 163 3.69 -12.33 10.43
C PHE A 163 3.40 -11.88 9.00
N ASP A 164 4.23 -11.00 8.46
CA ASP A 164 4.19 -10.61 7.07
C ASP A 164 5.52 -10.97 6.40
N PHE A 165 5.44 -11.44 5.16
CA PHE A 165 6.60 -11.73 4.32
C PHE A 165 6.38 -11.15 2.93
N LEU A 166 7.40 -10.46 2.41
CA LEU A 166 7.50 -9.96 1.06
C LEU A 166 8.74 -10.55 0.41
N ALA A 167 8.59 -11.04 -0.82
CA ALA A 167 9.69 -11.41 -1.69
C ALA A 167 9.55 -10.65 -3.02
N TYR A 168 10.64 -10.09 -3.51
CA TYR A 168 10.75 -9.46 -4.82
C TYR A 168 11.97 -10.06 -5.51
N SER A 169 11.82 -10.53 -6.74
CA SER A 169 12.91 -11.14 -7.50
C SER A 169 12.85 -10.67 -8.95
N THR A 170 13.97 -10.21 -9.48
CA THR A 170 14.14 -9.87 -10.89
C THR A 170 15.34 -10.63 -11.45
N ALA A 171 15.14 -11.29 -12.59
CA ALA A 171 16.18 -11.99 -13.31
C ALA A 171 16.14 -11.57 -14.79
N TYR A 172 17.18 -10.91 -15.27
CA TYR A 172 17.32 -10.50 -16.66
C TYR A 172 17.68 -11.68 -17.54
N PHE A 173 17.15 -11.68 -18.76
CA PHE A 173 17.43 -12.74 -19.74
C PHE A 173 18.75 -12.52 -20.48
N ASP A 174 19.30 -11.31 -20.39
CA ASP A 174 20.61 -10.98 -20.92
C ASP A 174 21.66 -11.13 -19.82
N ASN A 175 22.72 -11.89 -20.10
CA ASN A 175 23.80 -12.12 -19.13
C ASN A 175 24.58 -10.84 -18.84
N ASP A 176 24.59 -9.87 -19.77
CA ASP A 176 25.25 -8.58 -19.57
C ASP A 176 24.51 -7.68 -18.57
N LEU A 177 23.32 -8.10 -18.11
CA LEU A 177 22.51 -7.44 -17.07
C LEU A 177 22.38 -8.31 -15.81
N SER A 178 23.16 -9.39 -15.70
CA SER A 178 23.04 -10.31 -14.55
C SER A 178 23.60 -9.73 -13.25
N ASP A 179 24.44 -8.70 -13.35
CA ASP A 179 24.98 -7.91 -12.23
C ASP A 179 23.89 -7.09 -11.50
N ILE A 180 22.80 -6.78 -12.18
CA ILE A 180 21.63 -6.07 -11.64
C ILE A 180 20.43 -6.99 -11.35
N ASP A 181 20.61 -8.32 -11.42
CA ASP A 181 19.64 -9.28 -10.89
C ASP A 181 19.48 -9.06 -9.38
N LEU A 182 18.24 -8.98 -8.91
CA LEU A 182 17.95 -8.62 -7.52
C LEU A 182 16.96 -9.60 -6.91
N ASP A 183 17.33 -10.17 -5.78
CA ASP A 183 16.44 -10.88 -4.86
C ASP A 183 16.35 -10.10 -3.55
N PHE A 184 15.15 -9.65 -3.20
CA PHE A 184 14.86 -8.90 -1.98
C PHE A 184 13.80 -9.61 -1.14
N PHE A 185 14.03 -9.71 0.16
CA PHE A 185 13.13 -10.33 1.12
C PHE A 185 12.94 -9.39 2.32
N GLU A 186 11.69 -9.20 2.74
CA GLU A 186 11.35 -8.48 3.98
C GLU A 186 10.44 -9.38 4.83
N VAL A 187 10.74 -9.45 6.12
CA VAL A 187 9.92 -10.15 7.11
C VAL A 187 9.53 -9.18 8.21
N THR A 188 8.27 -9.22 8.64
CA THR A 188 7.83 -8.61 9.90
C THR A 188 7.22 -9.65 10.82
N LEU A 189 7.45 -9.48 12.13
CA LEU A 189 6.85 -10.34 13.15
C LEU A 189 6.60 -9.53 14.41
N GLY A 190 5.36 -9.55 14.90
CA GLY A 190 5.06 -8.90 16.16
C GLY A 190 3.59 -8.94 16.57
N PRO A 191 3.29 -8.50 17.80
CA PRO A 191 1.92 -8.35 18.25
C PRO A 191 1.19 -7.20 17.55
N SER A 192 -0.11 -7.40 17.35
CA SER A 192 -1.06 -6.37 17.00
C SER A 192 -2.15 -6.27 18.07
N PHE A 193 -2.47 -5.05 18.48
CA PHE A 193 -3.32 -4.75 19.62
C PHE A 193 -4.62 -4.09 19.17
N ASN A 194 -5.76 -4.64 19.59
CA ASN A 194 -7.05 -4.00 19.35
C ASN A 194 -7.20 -2.78 20.28
N LEU A 195 -7.42 -1.60 19.71
CA LEU A 195 -7.46 -0.35 20.48
C LEU A 195 -8.84 -0.02 21.08
N LYS A 196 -9.84 -0.90 20.93
CA LYS A 196 -11.18 -0.74 21.52
C LYS A 196 -11.13 -0.48 23.02
N ARG A 197 -10.19 -1.10 23.75
CA ARG A 197 -9.99 -0.90 25.20
C ARG A 197 -9.57 0.53 25.60
N TRP A 198 -9.11 1.32 24.64
CA TRP A 198 -8.71 2.71 24.82
C TRP A 198 -9.69 3.69 24.15
N GLY A 199 -10.90 3.23 23.81
CA GLY A 199 -11.94 4.05 23.18
C GLY A 199 -11.81 4.19 21.66
N MET A 200 -10.82 3.54 21.04
CA MET A 200 -10.60 3.56 19.59
C MET A 200 -11.14 2.27 18.96
N ASN A 201 -12.46 2.18 18.81
CA ASN A 201 -13.19 0.95 18.48
C ASN A 201 -12.82 0.30 17.14
N SER A 202 -12.23 1.07 16.22
CA SER A 202 -11.92 0.67 14.84
C SER A 202 -10.46 0.90 14.49
N SER A 203 -9.56 0.71 15.45
CA SER A 203 -8.12 0.93 15.25
C SER A 203 -7.28 -0.18 15.86
N ARG A 204 -6.10 -0.38 15.27
CA ARG A 204 -5.15 -1.41 15.65
C ARG A 204 -3.73 -0.83 15.66
N LEU A 205 -2.98 -1.13 16.71
CA LEU A 205 -1.56 -0.77 16.81
C LEU A 205 -0.72 -2.03 16.70
N TYR A 206 0.27 -2.00 15.84
CA TYR A 206 1.23 -3.07 15.66
C TYR A 206 2.57 -2.58 16.21
N VAL A 207 3.29 -3.48 16.87
CA VAL A 207 4.69 -3.30 17.25
C VAL A 207 5.41 -4.54 16.79
N TYR A 208 6.43 -4.41 15.94
CA TYR A 208 7.03 -5.56 15.28
C TYR A 208 8.54 -5.41 15.11
N ALA A 209 9.22 -6.55 15.06
CA ALA A 209 10.54 -6.64 14.46
C ALA A 209 10.39 -6.66 12.94
N ILE A 210 11.33 -6.07 12.24
CA ILE A 210 11.44 -6.09 10.78
C ILE A 210 12.85 -6.52 10.38
N GLY A 211 12.99 -7.19 9.24
CA GLY A 211 14.28 -7.64 8.75
C GLY A 211 14.27 -7.75 7.23
N ASP A 212 15.25 -7.10 6.62
CA ASP A 212 15.43 -7.12 5.17
C ASP A 212 16.70 -7.90 4.80
N LEU A 213 16.67 -8.54 3.63
CA LEU A 213 17.80 -9.20 3.01
C LEU A 213 17.75 -8.98 1.51
N ALA A 214 18.86 -8.54 0.92
CA ALA A 214 18.98 -8.33 -0.51
C ALA A 214 20.20 -9.06 -1.07
N TYR A 215 20.04 -9.68 -2.23
CA TYR A 215 21.12 -10.15 -3.09
C TYR A 215 21.10 -9.37 -4.39
N LEU A 216 22.25 -8.89 -4.84
CA LEU A 216 22.43 -8.14 -6.08
C LEU A 216 23.53 -8.83 -6.88
N GLY A 217 23.27 -9.17 -8.14
CA GLY A 217 24.24 -9.90 -8.96
C GLY A 217 24.64 -11.25 -8.37
N TYR A 218 23.72 -11.90 -7.65
CA TYR A 218 23.93 -13.15 -6.89
C TYR A 218 24.86 -13.05 -5.67
N ASP A 219 25.38 -11.86 -5.36
CA ASP A 219 26.14 -11.59 -4.15
C ASP A 219 25.23 -11.06 -3.04
N ASN A 220 25.58 -11.33 -1.77
CA ASN A 220 24.85 -10.79 -0.62
C ASN A 220 25.05 -9.27 -0.57
N TYR A 221 24.01 -8.49 -0.90
CA TYR A 221 24.12 -7.03 -1.05
C TYR A 221 24.02 -6.31 0.30
N PHE A 222 22.95 -6.57 1.06
CA PHE A 222 22.82 -6.08 2.44
C PHE A 222 21.85 -6.93 3.25
N HIS A 223 21.93 -6.76 4.56
CA HIS A 223 20.87 -7.16 5.49
C HIS A 223 20.52 -5.99 6.40
N ALA A 224 19.26 -5.93 6.87
CA ALA A 224 18.82 -4.80 7.68
C ALA A 224 17.82 -5.19 8.79
N PRO A 225 18.29 -5.59 9.99
CA PRO A 225 17.41 -5.77 11.14
C PRO A 225 16.86 -4.44 11.64
N GLY A 226 15.64 -4.46 12.16
CA GLY A 226 14.97 -3.27 12.64
C GLY A 226 13.71 -3.52 13.47
N ALA A 227 13.01 -2.43 13.75
CA ALA A 227 11.71 -2.46 14.40
C ALA A 227 10.77 -1.40 13.82
N GLY A 228 9.46 -1.65 13.95
CA GLY A 228 8.44 -0.75 13.46
C GLY A 228 7.22 -0.67 14.37
N ILE A 229 6.51 0.45 14.23
CA ILE A 229 5.18 0.66 14.77
C ILE A 229 4.26 1.00 13.59
N ARG A 230 3.12 0.32 13.53
CA ARG A 230 2.06 0.62 12.54
C ARG A 230 0.75 0.91 13.25
N PHE A 231 0.08 1.97 12.84
CA PHE A 231 -1.25 2.34 13.26
C PHE A 231 -2.20 2.19 12.08
N LEU A 232 -3.15 1.26 12.20
CA LEU A 232 -4.19 1.01 11.21
C LEU A 232 -5.54 1.45 11.77
N SER A 233 -6.27 2.31 11.05
CA SER A 233 -7.53 2.86 11.49
C SER A 233 -8.61 2.85 10.41
N PHE A 234 -9.80 2.43 10.82
CA PHE A 234 -11.06 2.44 10.09
C PHE A 234 -12.07 3.38 10.76
N ALA A 235 -11.60 4.30 11.62
CA ALA A 235 -12.48 5.13 12.45
C ALA A 235 -13.33 6.11 11.63
N ALA A 236 -12.83 6.54 10.47
CA ALA A 236 -13.57 7.40 9.55
C ALA A 236 -14.35 6.58 8.51
N GLU A 237 -15.56 7.03 8.18
CA GLU A 237 -16.40 6.36 7.20
C GLU A 237 -15.72 6.31 5.84
N ARG A 238 -15.89 5.18 5.14
CA ARG A 238 -15.31 4.95 3.81
C ARG A 238 -13.80 5.21 3.75
N SER A 239 -13.11 5.16 4.88
CA SER A 239 -11.71 5.57 4.98
C SER A 239 -10.88 4.49 5.65
N VAL A 240 -9.63 4.35 5.20
CA VAL A 240 -8.61 3.52 5.86
C VAL A 240 -7.35 4.35 5.96
N LEU A 241 -6.81 4.49 7.17
CA LEU A 241 -5.52 5.10 7.44
C LEU A 241 -4.55 4.01 7.90
N ASP A 242 -3.42 3.87 7.21
CA ASP A 242 -2.29 3.02 7.58
C ASP A 242 -1.06 3.91 7.74
N ALA A 243 -0.64 4.17 8.98
CA ALA A 243 0.53 4.99 9.29
C ALA A 243 1.62 4.14 9.92
N ARG A 244 2.88 4.37 9.55
CA ARG A 244 4.03 3.57 9.98
C ARG A 244 5.21 4.45 10.34
N ILE A 245 5.95 4.01 11.34
CA ILE A 245 7.31 4.45 11.61
C ILE A 245 8.18 3.20 11.77
N GLU A 246 9.25 3.13 10.99
CA GLU A 246 10.16 1.99 10.95
C GLU A 246 11.60 2.49 11.01
N THR A 247 12.44 1.79 11.75
CA THR A 247 13.88 2.03 11.78
C THR A 247 14.60 0.71 11.55
N ARG A 248 15.63 0.74 10.72
CA ARG A 248 16.45 -0.42 10.34
C ARG A 248 17.92 0.00 10.41
N ILE A 249 18.81 -0.90 10.82
CA ILE A 249 20.25 -0.72 10.67
C ILE A 249 20.64 -1.49 9.43
N ARG A 250 21.09 -0.83 8.37
CA ARG A 250 21.51 -1.51 7.14
C ARG A 250 23.01 -1.77 7.19
N GLU A 251 23.38 -3.00 6.87
CA GLU A 251 24.77 -3.45 6.77
C GLU A 251 24.98 -4.06 5.37
N PHE A 252 25.77 -3.35 4.57
CA PHE A 252 26.11 -3.65 3.19
C PHE A 252 27.41 -4.46 3.12
N ASN A 253 27.50 -5.37 2.15
CA ASN A 253 28.75 -6.08 1.89
C ASN A 253 29.46 -5.51 0.67
N ASP A 254 30.77 -5.39 0.77
CA ASP A 254 31.63 -5.08 -0.35
C ASP A 254 31.76 -6.30 -1.28
N SER A 255 31.74 -6.07 -2.59
CA SER A 255 31.97 -7.07 -3.63
C SER A 255 33.08 -6.63 -4.60
N SER A 256 33.43 -7.45 -5.58
CA SER A 256 34.37 -7.03 -6.63
C SER A 256 33.82 -5.87 -7.48
N GLU A 257 32.51 -5.83 -7.70
CA GLU A 257 31.83 -4.79 -8.46
C GLU A 257 31.53 -3.55 -7.60
N LEU A 258 31.31 -3.74 -6.29
CA LEU A 258 30.99 -2.67 -5.34
C LEU A 258 31.97 -2.72 -4.15
N PRO A 259 33.24 -2.30 -4.33
CA PRO A 259 34.30 -2.48 -3.33
C PRO A 259 34.22 -1.55 -2.11
N THR A 260 33.30 -0.56 -2.13
CA THR A 260 33.11 0.43 -1.07
C THR A 260 31.63 0.56 -0.70
N ASN A 261 30.88 -0.54 -0.83
CA ASN A 261 29.45 -0.58 -0.53
C ASN A 261 29.17 -0.38 0.96
N SER A 262 30.09 -0.82 1.83
CA SER A 262 30.06 -0.63 3.28
C SER A 262 30.05 0.85 3.72
N LEU A 263 30.39 1.79 2.83
CA LEU A 263 30.20 3.23 3.09
C LEU A 263 28.73 3.63 3.25
N ARG A 264 27.79 2.73 2.90
CA ARG A 264 26.34 2.91 3.06
C ARG A 264 25.81 2.33 4.37
N ASP A 265 26.67 1.79 5.22
CA ASP A 265 26.28 1.21 6.50
C ASP A 265 25.72 2.27 7.43
N GLY A 266 24.58 1.98 8.04
CA GLY A 266 23.98 2.90 9.00
C GLY A 266 22.47 2.78 9.16
N PRO A 267 21.89 3.53 10.12
CA PRO A 267 20.46 3.58 10.33
C PRO A 267 19.70 4.23 9.15
N GLN A 268 18.59 3.59 8.79
CA GLN A 268 17.53 4.18 7.98
C GLN A 268 16.27 4.27 8.84
N THR A 269 15.66 5.46 8.91
CA THR A 269 14.37 5.66 9.58
C THR A 269 13.36 6.24 8.62
N ARG A 270 12.17 5.62 8.53
CA ARG A 270 11.09 6.02 7.63
C ARG A 270 9.80 6.24 8.40
N VAL A 271 9.14 7.35 8.12
CA VAL A 271 7.78 7.67 8.59
C VAL A 271 6.89 7.83 7.38
N GLY A 272 5.80 7.07 7.31
CA GLY A 272 4.90 7.10 6.17
C GLY A 272 3.45 6.89 6.55
N ALA A 273 2.55 7.32 5.66
CA ALA A 273 1.14 7.05 5.79
C ALA A 273 0.50 6.81 4.44
N THR A 274 -0.48 5.90 4.42
CA THR A 274 -1.38 5.63 3.31
C THR A 274 -2.80 5.91 3.76
N TYR A 275 -3.52 6.70 2.98
CA TYR A 275 -4.93 6.98 3.19
C TYR A 275 -5.72 6.51 1.97
N SER A 276 -6.70 5.63 2.19
CA SER A 276 -7.60 5.14 1.15
C SER A 276 -9.03 5.59 1.42
N TYR A 277 -9.71 6.11 0.40
CA TYR A 277 -11.10 6.53 0.44
C TYR A 277 -11.95 5.76 -0.58
N TYR A 278 -13.04 5.15 -0.10
CA TYR A 278 -13.98 4.34 -0.88
C TYR A 278 -15.15 5.22 -1.36
N PHE A 279 -15.02 5.81 -2.55
CA PHE A 279 -16.03 6.71 -3.11
C PHE A 279 -17.37 6.00 -3.37
N THR A 280 -17.29 4.85 -4.05
CA THR A 280 -18.42 3.97 -4.40
C THR A 280 -17.98 2.51 -4.29
N PRO A 281 -18.91 1.53 -4.26
CA PRO A 281 -18.53 0.12 -4.39
C PRO A 281 -17.65 -0.07 -5.63
N GLY A 282 -16.40 -0.50 -5.42
CA GLY A 282 -15.44 -0.71 -6.50
C GLY A 282 -14.67 0.53 -6.96
N PHE A 283 -14.86 1.73 -6.42
CA PHE A 283 -13.97 2.88 -6.73
C PHE A 283 -13.27 3.38 -5.46
N VAL A 284 -11.97 3.15 -5.40
CA VAL A 284 -11.12 3.51 -4.26
C VAL A 284 -10.04 4.46 -4.75
N GLY A 285 -9.89 5.61 -4.11
CA GLY A 285 -8.72 6.46 -4.26
C GLY A 285 -7.75 6.23 -3.12
N THR A 286 -6.46 6.24 -3.42
CA THR A 286 -5.40 6.09 -2.44
C THR A 286 -4.42 7.23 -2.62
N VAL A 287 -4.05 7.87 -1.50
CA VAL A 287 -2.91 8.78 -1.43
C VAL A 287 -1.95 8.25 -0.38
N GLN A 288 -0.65 8.41 -0.62
CA GLN A 288 0.37 7.99 0.32
C GLN A 288 1.55 8.95 0.27
N GLY A 289 2.29 9.02 1.36
CA GLY A 289 3.53 9.75 1.41
C GLY A 289 4.42 9.23 2.53
N TYR A 290 5.71 9.50 2.40
CA TYR A 290 6.68 9.20 3.43
C TYR A 290 7.82 10.21 3.43
N ALA A 291 8.48 10.30 4.58
CA ALA A 291 9.78 10.91 4.75
C ALA A 291 10.73 9.84 5.30
N GLN A 292 11.95 9.81 4.79
CA GLN A 292 12.98 8.87 5.17
C GLN A 292 14.28 9.63 5.39
N ARG A 293 15.03 9.20 6.41
CA ARG A 293 16.40 9.64 6.67
C ARG A 293 17.31 8.43 6.60
N GLU A 294 18.34 8.52 5.79
CA GLU A 294 19.49 7.62 5.79
C GLU A 294 20.68 8.35 6.40
N ASP A 295 21.23 7.80 7.48
CA ASP A 295 22.39 8.37 8.17
C ASP A 295 23.46 7.28 8.19
N VAL A 296 24.44 7.39 7.29
CA VAL A 296 25.36 6.30 6.94
C VAL A 296 26.82 6.73 7.05
N GLU A 297 27.75 5.77 6.98
CA GLU A 297 29.19 5.98 7.22
C GLU A 297 29.82 7.10 6.36
N ALA A 298 29.42 7.22 5.09
CA ALA A 298 29.82 8.32 4.23
C ALA A 298 28.70 9.33 4.03
N ASP A 299 28.92 10.58 4.44
CA ASP A 299 27.91 11.65 4.39
C ASP A 299 27.38 11.94 2.96
N PHE A 300 28.16 11.67 1.92
CA PHE A 300 27.70 11.78 0.52
C PHE A 300 26.74 10.66 0.10
N TYR A 301 26.52 9.64 0.94
CA TYR A 301 25.44 8.66 0.82
C TYR A 301 24.33 8.86 1.85
N SER A 302 24.49 9.78 2.80
CA SER A 302 23.44 10.17 3.75
C SER A 302 22.47 11.12 3.07
N ASP A 303 21.17 10.88 3.21
CA ASP A 303 20.14 11.67 2.53
C ASP A 303 18.85 11.85 3.34
N TRP A 304 18.08 12.85 2.93
CA TRP A 304 16.64 12.91 3.17
C TRP A 304 15.89 12.57 1.90
N GLU A 305 14.96 11.63 2.00
CA GLU A 305 14.05 11.28 0.91
C GLU A 305 12.60 11.57 1.32
N VAL A 306 11.88 12.32 0.49
CA VAL A 306 10.45 12.60 0.66
C VAL A 306 9.71 12.17 -0.59
N ALA A 307 8.68 11.36 -0.42
CA ALA A 307 7.83 10.94 -1.52
C ALA A 307 6.35 11.22 -1.25
N PHE A 308 5.64 11.51 -2.34
CA PHE A 308 4.19 11.63 -2.37
C PHE A 308 3.65 10.94 -3.61
N SER A 309 2.60 10.13 -3.45
CA SER A 309 1.91 9.53 -4.58
C SER A 309 0.43 9.41 -4.35
N GLY A 310 -0.31 9.29 -5.46
CA GLY A 310 -1.74 9.13 -5.45
C GLY A 310 -2.23 8.34 -6.65
N GLY A 311 -3.39 7.73 -6.51
CA GLY A 311 -3.99 6.94 -7.57
C GLY A 311 -5.38 6.46 -7.22
N PHE A 312 -5.95 5.66 -8.12
CA PHE A 312 -7.22 5.00 -7.90
C PHE A 312 -7.20 3.56 -8.40
N ALA A 313 -8.12 2.77 -7.85
CA ALA A 313 -8.55 1.48 -8.36
C ALA A 313 -10.06 1.55 -8.66
N TRP A 314 -10.43 1.29 -9.91
CA TRP A 314 -11.82 1.25 -10.36
C TRP A 314 -12.18 -0.15 -10.87
N THR A 315 -13.01 -0.85 -10.12
CA THR A 315 -13.59 -2.14 -10.45
C THR A 315 -14.93 -1.95 -11.16
N PHE A 316 -15.06 -2.50 -12.37
CA PHE A 316 -16.25 -2.40 -13.21
C PHE A 316 -16.63 -3.75 -13.83
N ALA A 317 -17.87 -3.84 -14.31
CA ALA A 317 -18.38 -5.06 -14.93
C ALA A 317 -17.54 -5.43 -16.16
N ASN A 318 -17.19 -6.72 -16.27
CA ASN A 318 -16.41 -7.21 -17.39
C ASN A 318 -17.18 -7.02 -18.71
N PRO A 319 -16.63 -6.24 -19.66
CA PRO A 319 -17.28 -5.98 -20.95
C PRO A 319 -17.23 -7.19 -21.88
N LEU A 320 -16.43 -8.21 -21.57
CA LEU A 320 -16.26 -9.46 -22.30
C LEU A 320 -16.90 -10.65 -21.54
N TRP A 321 -17.27 -11.71 -22.27
CA TRP A 321 -17.72 -13.02 -21.76
C TRP A 321 -18.78 -13.02 -20.64
N GLN A 322 -20.06 -12.72 -20.92
CA GLN A 322 -21.20 -12.88 -19.99
C GLN A 322 -20.87 -12.60 -18.48
N GLY A 323 -19.98 -11.62 -18.23
CA GLY A 323 -19.70 -10.93 -16.98
C GLY A 323 -19.35 -11.71 -15.70
N LYS A 324 -18.72 -12.89 -15.72
CA LYS A 324 -18.52 -13.65 -14.45
C LYS A 324 -17.62 -12.94 -13.42
N TYR A 325 -16.51 -12.32 -13.85
CA TYR A 325 -15.55 -11.67 -12.95
C TYR A 325 -15.29 -10.22 -13.36
N PRO A 326 -15.48 -9.23 -12.47
CA PRO A 326 -15.26 -7.81 -12.80
C PRO A 326 -13.78 -7.49 -13.02
N TRP A 327 -13.51 -6.47 -13.81
CA TRP A 327 -12.15 -5.98 -14.09
C TRP A 327 -11.81 -4.81 -13.18
N THR A 328 -10.53 -4.62 -12.87
CA THR A 328 -10.07 -3.47 -12.07
C THR A 328 -9.01 -2.70 -12.83
N TRP A 329 -9.30 -1.44 -13.18
CA TRP A 329 -8.31 -0.51 -13.70
C TRP A 329 -7.65 0.24 -12.55
N GLN A 330 -6.32 0.28 -12.56
CA GLN A 330 -5.51 1.02 -11.61
C GLN A 330 -4.73 2.09 -12.37
N LEU A 331 -4.77 3.32 -11.86
CA LEU A 331 -3.93 4.43 -12.32
C LEU A 331 -3.31 5.10 -11.11
N GLY A 332 -2.02 5.38 -11.14
CA GLY A 332 -1.36 6.14 -10.09
C GLY A 332 -0.12 6.84 -10.60
N GLY A 333 0.34 7.82 -9.84
CA GLY A 333 1.58 8.53 -10.08
C GLY A 333 2.11 9.17 -8.81
N GLY A 334 3.37 9.56 -8.84
CA GLY A 334 4.02 10.15 -7.69
C GLY A 334 5.30 10.87 -8.03
N MET A 335 5.84 11.50 -6.98
CA MET A 335 7.13 12.18 -7.00
C MET A 335 7.96 11.75 -5.79
N ILE A 336 9.27 11.73 -5.96
CA ILE A 336 10.26 11.51 -4.92
C ILE A 336 11.29 12.62 -5.05
N ARG A 337 11.63 13.27 -3.94
CA ARG A 337 12.76 14.18 -3.81
C ARG A 337 13.79 13.51 -2.90
N ARG A 338 15.05 13.46 -3.33
CA ARG A 338 16.17 13.03 -2.50
C ARG A 338 17.22 14.12 -2.47
N ASP A 339 17.62 14.53 -1.28
CA ASP A 339 18.66 15.52 -1.05
C ASP A 339 19.77 14.89 -0.19
N TYR A 340 20.96 14.74 -0.76
CA TYR A 340 22.13 14.19 -0.06
C TYR A 340 22.83 15.26 0.78
N ASP A 341 23.46 14.84 1.87
CA ASP A 341 24.04 15.77 2.85
C ASP A 341 25.32 16.42 2.35
N ASP A 342 26.20 15.64 1.72
CA ASP A 342 27.53 16.08 1.31
C ASP A 342 27.83 15.80 -0.18
N PRO A 343 28.73 16.59 -0.82
CA PRO A 343 29.21 16.31 -2.17
C PRO A 343 30.03 15.01 -2.24
N ASP A 344 29.80 14.23 -3.29
CA ASP A 344 30.63 13.05 -3.58
C ASP A 344 31.90 13.53 -4.28
N PRO A 345 33.08 13.43 -3.64
CA PRO A 345 34.31 13.98 -4.20
C PRO A 345 34.75 13.32 -5.52
N THR A 346 34.19 12.16 -5.85
CA THR A 346 34.45 11.46 -7.11
C THR A 346 33.61 12.00 -8.28
N ILE A 347 32.50 12.67 -7.98
CA ILE A 347 31.53 13.18 -8.98
C ILE A 347 31.54 14.70 -9.02
N ASP A 348 31.25 15.37 -7.90
CA ASP A 348 31.29 16.83 -7.77
C ASP A 348 31.75 17.21 -6.35
N ILE A 349 32.88 17.91 -6.22
CA ILE A 349 33.44 18.33 -4.93
C ILE A 349 32.71 19.53 -4.30
N THR A 350 31.76 20.16 -5.01
CA THR A 350 31.13 21.42 -4.62
C THR A 350 29.64 21.35 -4.37
N GLN A 351 28.93 20.43 -5.01
CA GLN A 351 27.47 20.28 -4.91
C GLN A 351 27.12 18.86 -4.47
N ALA A 352 26.28 18.72 -3.44
CA ALA A 352 25.68 17.45 -3.06
C ALA A 352 24.64 16.98 -4.08
N GLU A 353 24.48 15.68 -4.25
CA GLU A 353 23.50 15.07 -5.15
C GLU A 353 22.07 15.47 -4.75
N GLN A 354 21.25 15.80 -5.75
CA GLN A 354 19.84 16.13 -5.59
C GLN A 354 19.04 15.49 -6.71
N ASP A 355 18.11 14.62 -6.34
CA ASP A 355 17.30 13.87 -7.29
C ASP A 355 15.83 14.26 -7.19
N ASP A 356 15.21 14.47 -8.35
CA ASP A 356 13.77 14.55 -8.53
C ASP A 356 13.31 13.40 -9.42
N ILE A 357 12.48 12.51 -8.88
CA ILE A 357 11.95 11.35 -9.59
C ILE A 357 10.44 11.50 -9.75
N TRP A 358 9.96 11.38 -10.98
CA TRP A 358 8.54 11.30 -11.30
C TRP A 358 8.20 9.93 -11.86
N TRP A 359 7.03 9.41 -11.50
CA TRP A 359 6.54 8.18 -12.11
C TRP A 359 5.03 8.20 -12.29
N THR A 360 4.58 7.47 -13.30
CA THR A 360 3.17 7.18 -13.56
C THR A 360 3.02 5.74 -13.97
N ARG A 361 1.98 5.07 -13.47
CA ARG A 361 1.71 3.66 -13.71
C ARG A 361 0.23 3.44 -13.96
N THR A 362 -0.07 2.63 -14.96
CA THR A 362 -1.42 2.09 -15.19
C THR A 362 -1.37 0.57 -15.30
N ALA A 363 -2.34 -0.11 -14.68
CA ALA A 363 -2.48 -1.56 -14.75
C ALA A 363 -3.96 -1.94 -14.91
N LEU A 364 -4.22 -3.05 -15.59
CA LEU A 364 -5.56 -3.61 -15.68
C LEU A 364 -5.54 -5.03 -15.11
N VAL A 365 -6.21 -5.25 -13.99
CA VAL A 365 -6.36 -6.57 -13.38
C VAL A 365 -7.56 -7.27 -14.00
N LEU A 366 -7.29 -8.38 -14.66
CA LEU A 366 -8.24 -9.19 -15.43
C LEU A 366 -8.39 -10.57 -14.78
N PRO A 367 -9.33 -10.77 -13.84
CA PRO A 367 -9.54 -12.08 -13.25
C PRO A 367 -10.03 -13.09 -14.30
N VAL A 368 -9.31 -14.19 -14.43
CA VAL A 368 -9.61 -15.30 -15.36
C VAL A 368 -10.20 -16.51 -14.63
N ALA A 369 -10.00 -16.59 -13.32
CA ALA A 369 -10.63 -17.53 -12.40
C ALA A 369 -10.77 -16.89 -11.01
N GLU A 370 -11.38 -17.59 -10.06
CA GLU A 370 -11.63 -17.07 -8.70
C GLU A 370 -10.37 -16.58 -7.98
N THR A 371 -9.23 -17.18 -8.29
CA THR A 371 -7.94 -16.92 -7.62
C THR A 371 -6.83 -16.53 -8.59
N TRP A 372 -7.13 -16.40 -9.88
CA TRP A 372 -6.15 -16.10 -10.93
C TRP A 372 -6.52 -14.84 -11.71
N ALA A 373 -5.55 -13.97 -11.97
CA ALA A 373 -5.72 -12.79 -12.82
C ALA A 373 -4.54 -12.58 -13.77
N LEU A 374 -4.83 -12.02 -14.95
CA LEU A 374 -3.83 -11.44 -15.84
C LEU A 374 -3.69 -9.94 -15.53
N VAL A 375 -2.48 -9.42 -15.55
CA VAL A 375 -2.18 -8.02 -15.22
C VAL A 375 -1.19 -7.43 -16.24
N PRO A 376 -1.68 -6.92 -17.38
CA PRO A 376 -0.90 -5.97 -18.17
C PRO A 376 -0.70 -4.67 -17.40
N GLN A 377 0.52 -4.14 -17.45
CA GLN A 377 0.90 -2.88 -16.80
C GLN A 377 1.90 -2.11 -17.66
N VAL A 378 1.81 -0.79 -17.59
CA VAL A 378 2.79 0.15 -18.14
C VAL A 378 3.17 1.14 -17.05
N GLU A 379 4.45 1.42 -16.89
CA GLU A 379 5.00 2.48 -16.05
C GLU A 379 5.95 3.34 -16.87
N TYR A 380 5.91 4.65 -16.64
CA TYR A 380 6.94 5.58 -17.08
C TYR A 380 7.56 6.23 -15.85
N ARG A 381 8.89 6.28 -15.82
CA ARG A 381 9.70 6.92 -14.78
C ARG A 381 10.67 7.89 -15.44
N ASP A 382 10.84 9.04 -14.81
CA ASP A 382 11.81 10.07 -15.18
C ASP A 382 12.57 10.48 -13.91
N GLN A 383 13.89 10.45 -13.96
CA GLN A 383 14.77 10.89 -12.87
C GLN A 383 15.67 12.00 -13.40
N SER A 384 15.55 13.17 -12.77
CA SER A 384 16.41 14.32 -13.00
C SER A 384 17.33 14.49 -11.81
N SER A 385 18.63 14.67 -12.06
CA SER A 385 19.62 14.90 -11.02
C SER A 385 20.57 16.03 -11.41
N ASN A 386 21.16 16.70 -10.43
CA ASN A 386 22.31 17.57 -10.69
C ASN A 386 23.59 16.78 -10.99
N TYR A 387 23.60 15.47 -10.76
CA TYR A 387 24.63 14.56 -11.24
C TYR A 387 24.22 13.95 -12.59
N ASP A 388 24.98 14.25 -13.65
CA ASP A 388 24.67 13.81 -15.02
C ASP A 388 24.52 12.27 -15.11
N ILE A 389 25.31 11.52 -14.32
CA ILE A 389 25.30 10.05 -14.28
C ILE A 389 24.01 9.45 -13.69
N ARG A 390 23.16 10.28 -13.07
CA ARG A 390 21.90 9.89 -12.40
C ARG A 390 20.66 10.32 -13.16
N THR A 391 20.81 10.99 -14.31
CA THR A 391 19.68 11.50 -15.10
C THR A 391 19.25 10.51 -16.18
N PHE A 392 18.03 10.00 -16.10
CA PHE A 392 17.50 9.01 -17.05
C PHE A 392 15.97 8.96 -17.08
N ASP A 393 15.43 8.37 -18.14
CA ASP A 393 14.04 7.93 -18.20
C ASP A 393 13.94 6.41 -18.44
N ASN A 394 12.78 5.84 -18.08
CA ASN A 394 12.51 4.42 -18.28
C ASN A 394 11.01 4.20 -18.56
N LEU A 395 10.70 3.59 -19.70
CA LEU A 395 9.39 3.03 -19.99
C LEU A 395 9.42 1.54 -19.71
N THR A 396 8.66 1.13 -18.70
CA THR A 396 8.47 -0.27 -18.32
C THR A 396 7.13 -0.77 -18.87
N THR A 397 7.16 -1.91 -19.55
CA THR A 397 5.94 -2.65 -19.91
C THR A 397 6.03 -4.06 -19.35
N LEU A 398 4.95 -4.57 -18.77
CA LEU A 398 4.93 -5.94 -18.27
C LEU A 398 3.58 -6.61 -18.46
N LEU A 399 3.64 -7.93 -18.61
CA LEU A 399 2.47 -8.80 -18.60
C LEU A 399 2.70 -9.87 -17.53
N GLY A 400 1.87 -9.81 -16.49
CA GLY A 400 1.97 -10.76 -15.38
C GLY A 400 0.72 -11.58 -15.14
N VAL A 401 0.91 -12.63 -14.35
CA VAL A 401 -0.12 -13.51 -13.81
C VAL A 401 -0.07 -13.35 -12.29
N GLN A 402 -1.23 -13.06 -11.69
CA GLN A 402 -1.39 -13.05 -10.24
C GLN A 402 -2.18 -14.28 -9.79
N LYS A 403 -1.70 -14.95 -8.74
CA LYS A 403 -2.39 -16.01 -8.00
C LYS A 403 -2.58 -15.56 -6.55
N ARG A 404 -3.79 -15.73 -6.02
CA ARG A 404 -4.12 -15.54 -4.60
C ARG A 404 -4.46 -16.88 -3.94
N PHE A 405 -4.15 -17.02 -2.65
CA PHE A 405 -4.37 -18.22 -1.85
C PHE A 405 -5.22 -17.93 -0.62
#